data_AF-A0A538C1Y2-F1
#
_entry.id   AF-A0A538C1Y2-F1
#
_cell.length_a   1.000
_cell.length_b   1.000
_cell.length_c   1.000
_cell.angle_alpha   90.00
_cell.angle_beta   90.00
_cell.angle_gamma   90.00
#
_symmetry.space_group_name_H-M   'P 1'
#
loop_
_entity.id
_entity.type
_entity.pdbx_description
1 polymer ?
#
loop_
_entity_poly.entity_id
_entity_poly.type
_entity_poly.pdbx_seq_one_letter_code
_entity_poly.pdbx_strand_id
1 'polypeptide(L)'
;MTKTTTKPEAEQALMDALEEWAKSLGDHGVTKIDGSRYFPSRQMRQIRAANENGQLVGDDGYLTGWLPQYRGLRTRAGDQEYANRMREIIEHGAPLWEQIVAELDKPWTPYVTAEQRRVLHRVVSDVDAEIERGQRLVEKVREQARDR
;
A
#
# COMPACT_ATOMS: atom_id res chain seq x y z
N MET A 1 33.27 -7.20 4.27
CA MET A 1 32.42 -6.84 5.43
C MET A 1 31.34 -5.90 4.92
N THR A 2 30.12 -6.39 4.73
CA THR A 2 28.97 -5.56 4.39
C THR A 2 28.60 -4.72 5.61
N LYS A 3 28.59 -3.39 5.45
CA LYS A 3 28.26 -2.44 6.52
C LYS A 3 26.80 -2.70 6.95
N THR A 4 26.57 -3.11 8.19
CA THR A 4 25.21 -3.29 8.71
C THR A 4 24.52 -1.94 8.79
N THR A 5 23.48 -1.72 7.99
CA THR A 5 22.69 -0.49 8.02
C THR A 5 21.96 -0.35 9.36
N THR A 6 22.10 0.81 10.01
CA THR A 6 21.40 1.11 11.26
C THR A 6 19.91 1.34 11.03
N LYS A 7 19.07 1.20 12.08
CA LYS A 7 17.62 1.40 11.94
C LYS A 7 17.28 2.78 11.38
N PRO A 8 17.86 3.90 11.86
CA PRO A 8 17.57 5.22 11.31
C PRO A 8 17.96 5.37 9.84
N GLU A 9 19.12 4.85 9.42
CA GLU A 9 19.53 4.86 8.01
C GLU A 9 18.57 4.03 7.14
N ALA A 10 18.08 2.91 7.67
CA ALA A 10 17.11 2.06 6.99
C ALA A 10 15.73 2.70 6.87
N GLU A 11 15.24 3.37 7.91
CA GLU A 11 13.99 4.13 7.90
C GLU A 11 14.07 5.32 6.93
N GLN A 12 15.20 6.02 6.89
CA GLN A 12 15.41 7.08 5.91
C GLN A 12 15.40 6.55 4.47
N ALA A 13 16.08 5.43 4.20
CA ALA A 13 16.05 4.82 2.87
C ALA A 13 14.64 4.38 2.46
N LEU A 14 13.83 3.91 3.41
CA LEU A 14 12.42 3.59 3.16
C LEU A 14 11.60 4.86 2.90
N MET A 15 11.82 5.92 3.67
CA MET A 15 11.18 7.22 3.47
C MET A 15 11.45 7.73 2.05
N ASP A 16 12.69 7.67 1.57
CA ASP A 16 13.07 8.09 0.22
C ASP A 16 12.31 7.29 -0.85
N ALA A 17 12.22 5.96 -0.70
CA ALA A 17 11.45 5.10 -1.61
C ALA A 17 9.94 5.44 -1.60
N LEU A 18 9.38 5.77 -0.44
CA LEU A 18 7.99 6.20 -0.32
C LEU A 18 7.76 7.58 -0.94
N GLU A 19 8.74 8.48 -0.92
CA GLU A 19 8.66 9.76 -1.63
C GLU A 19 8.69 9.58 -3.14
N GLU A 20 9.53 8.67 -3.65
CA GLU A 20 9.55 8.31 -5.07
C GLU A 20 8.21 7.71 -5.52
N TRP A 21 7.63 6.83 -4.71
CA TRP A 21 6.28 6.31 -4.92
C TRP A 21 5.21 7.40 -4.91
N ALA A 22 5.24 8.31 -3.94
CA ALA A 22 4.28 9.40 -3.90
C ALA A 22 4.38 10.31 -5.13
N LYS A 23 5.59 10.50 -5.66
CA LYS A 23 5.83 11.22 -6.93
C LYS A 23 5.33 10.45 -8.14
N SER A 24 5.43 9.11 -8.16
CA SER A 24 4.98 8.29 -9.29
C SER A 24 3.47 8.30 -9.47
N LEU A 25 2.70 8.56 -8.41
CA LEU A 25 1.26 8.82 -8.47
C LEU A 25 0.89 10.17 -9.13
N GLY A 26 1.90 10.98 -9.46
CA GLY A 26 1.80 12.20 -10.27
C GLY A 26 1.21 13.41 -9.56
N ASP A 27 1.52 14.60 -10.10
CA ASP A 27 0.97 15.90 -9.65
C ASP A 27 -0.55 15.99 -9.81
N HIS A 28 -1.14 15.12 -10.63
CA HIS A 28 -2.57 15.06 -10.89
C HIS A 28 -3.32 14.13 -9.93
N GLY A 29 -2.62 13.33 -9.13
CA GLY A 29 -3.22 12.36 -8.22
C GLY A 29 -3.93 11.21 -8.93
N VAL A 30 -4.39 10.26 -8.13
CA VAL A 30 -5.15 9.09 -8.60
C VAL A 30 -6.62 9.46 -8.70
N THR A 31 -7.24 9.25 -9.85
CA THR A 31 -8.69 9.47 -10.02
C THR A 31 -9.48 8.38 -9.29
N LYS A 32 -10.36 8.82 -8.39
CA LYS A 32 -11.25 7.94 -7.65
C LYS A 32 -12.47 7.53 -8.45
N ILE A 33 -13.18 6.51 -7.97
CA ILE A 33 -14.44 6.03 -8.57
C ILE A 33 -15.51 7.14 -8.61
N ASP A 34 -15.53 8.04 -7.62
CA ASP A 34 -16.48 9.17 -7.54
C ASP A 34 -16.06 10.40 -8.39
N GLY A 35 -14.97 10.30 -9.14
CA GLY A 35 -14.40 11.40 -9.94
C GLY A 35 -13.56 12.40 -9.14
N SER A 36 -13.48 12.28 -7.81
CA SER A 36 -12.53 13.03 -7.00
C SER A 36 -11.09 12.53 -7.21
N ARG A 37 -10.11 13.26 -6.68
CA ARG A 37 -8.68 12.88 -6.79
C ARG A 37 -8.12 12.53 -5.42
N TYR A 38 -7.40 11.42 -5.36
CA TYR A 38 -6.58 11.04 -4.23
C TYR A 38 -5.16 11.58 -4.42
N PHE A 39 -4.69 12.33 -3.43
CA PHE A 39 -3.32 12.80 -3.35
C PHE A 39 -2.63 12.14 -2.14
N PRO A 40 -1.47 11.49 -2.33
CA PRO A 40 -0.77 10.84 -1.22
C PRO A 40 -0.21 11.85 -0.22
N SER A 41 -0.19 13.15 -0.52
CA SER A 41 0.41 14.21 0.31
C SER A 41 -0.03 14.20 1.79
N ARG A 42 -1.32 13.91 2.07
CA ARG A 42 -1.81 13.81 3.46
C ARG A 42 -1.23 12.59 4.18
N GLN A 43 -1.17 11.44 3.50
CA GLN A 43 -0.56 10.22 4.03
C GLN A 43 0.95 10.40 4.21
N MET A 44 1.63 10.99 3.21
CA MET A 44 3.05 11.29 3.26
C MET A 44 3.42 12.23 4.40
N ARG A 45 2.55 13.18 4.77
CA ARG A 45 2.78 14.01 5.96
C ARG A 45 2.86 13.18 7.25
N GLN A 46 2.00 12.17 7.40
CA GLN A 46 2.01 11.29 8.57
C GLN A 46 3.21 10.34 8.53
N ILE A 47 3.53 9.80 7.35
CA ILE A 47 4.72 8.96 7.13
C ILE A 47 6.01 9.71 7.48
N ARG A 48 6.16 10.97 7.02
CA ARG A 48 7.31 11.82 7.37
C ARG A 48 7.43 12.03 8.87
N ALA A 49 6.32 12.38 9.53
CA ALA A 49 6.32 12.54 10.99
C ALA A 49 6.71 11.23 11.70
N ALA A 50 6.29 10.07 11.21
CA ALA A 50 6.70 8.77 11.78
C ALA A 50 8.20 8.50 11.58
N ASN A 51 8.74 8.83 10.40
CA ASN A 51 10.18 8.73 10.11
C ASN A 51 11.02 9.64 11.02
N GLU A 52 10.61 10.91 11.18
CA GLU A 52 11.28 11.87 12.08
C GLU A 52 11.32 11.39 13.53
N ASN A 53 10.35 10.57 13.95
CA ASN A 53 10.29 9.99 15.28
C ASN A 53 10.97 8.60 15.40
N GLY A 54 11.55 8.06 14.33
CA GLY A 54 12.17 6.72 14.34
C GLY A 54 11.18 5.56 14.50
N GLN A 55 9.93 5.80 14.10
CA GLN A 55 8.78 4.90 14.27
C GLN A 55 8.15 4.55 12.93
N LEU A 56 8.94 4.44 11.86
CA LEU A 56 8.40 4.15 10.53
C LEU A 56 8.08 2.65 10.39
N VAL A 57 9.02 1.79 10.81
CA VAL A 57 8.90 0.31 10.76
C VAL A 57 9.32 -0.38 12.06
N GLY A 58 8.98 -1.66 12.15
CA GLY A 58 9.15 -2.53 13.32
C GLY A 58 7.82 -2.90 13.95
N ASP A 59 7.84 -3.57 15.11
CA ASP A 59 6.62 -4.10 15.72
C ASP A 59 5.58 -3.03 16.07
N ASP A 60 6.04 -1.83 16.46
CA ASP A 60 5.19 -0.67 16.74
C ASP A 60 5.33 0.46 15.70
N GLY A 61 5.89 0.13 14.52
CA GLY A 61 6.09 1.11 13.45
C GLY A 61 4.75 1.57 12.83
N TYR A 62 4.68 2.81 12.38
CA TYR A 62 3.49 3.38 11.74
C TYR A 62 3.00 2.54 10.55
N LEU A 63 3.92 2.01 9.73
CA LEU A 63 3.59 1.22 8.55
C LEU A 63 3.30 -0.26 8.84
N THR A 64 3.79 -0.80 9.97
CA THR A 64 3.83 -2.24 10.23
C THR A 64 3.07 -2.67 11.49
N GLY A 65 2.82 -1.77 12.43
CA GLY A 65 2.21 -2.09 13.74
C GLY A 65 0.74 -2.51 13.68
N TRP A 66 0.04 -2.21 12.59
CA TRP A 66 -1.32 -2.66 12.37
C TRP A 66 -1.42 -4.09 11.81
N LEU A 67 -0.33 -4.62 11.23
CA LEU A 67 -0.33 -5.90 10.51
C LEU A 67 -0.84 -7.10 11.34
N PRO A 68 -0.50 -7.25 12.64
CA PRO A 68 -1.03 -8.35 13.46
C PRO A 68 -2.57 -8.34 13.59
N GLN A 69 -3.20 -7.19 13.36
CA GLN A 69 -4.64 -7.00 13.44
C GLN A 69 -5.35 -7.18 12.10
N TYR A 70 -4.61 -7.36 11.00
CA TYR A 70 -5.20 -7.57 9.69
C TYR A 70 -6.00 -8.87 9.66
N ARG A 71 -7.25 -8.80 9.17
CA ARG A 71 -8.15 -9.96 9.04
C ARG A 71 -8.63 -10.19 7.60
N GLY A 72 -8.14 -9.40 6.65
CA GLY A 72 -8.60 -9.36 5.26
C GLY A 72 -9.24 -8.01 4.94
N LEU A 73 -9.38 -7.73 3.64
CA LEU A 73 -10.07 -6.52 3.18
C LEU A 73 -11.53 -6.50 3.63
N ARG A 74 -12.02 -5.31 4.00
CA ARG A 74 -13.43 -5.03 4.31
C ARG A 74 -13.97 -5.84 5.50
N THR A 75 -13.11 -6.16 6.47
CA THR A 75 -13.52 -6.90 7.67
C THR A 75 -14.00 -5.98 8.80
N ARG A 76 -13.72 -4.68 8.72
CA ARG A 76 -14.14 -3.65 9.68
C ARG A 76 -14.84 -2.48 8.98
N ALA A 77 -15.65 -1.75 9.74
CA ALA A 77 -16.23 -0.49 9.28
C ALA A 77 -15.10 0.52 8.98
N GLY A 78 -15.11 1.12 7.78
CA GLY A 78 -14.05 2.03 7.29
C GLY A 78 -13.03 1.38 6.35
N ASP A 79 -12.90 0.04 6.35
CA ASP A 79 -12.00 -0.69 5.44
C ASP A 79 -12.40 -0.55 3.97
N GLN A 80 -13.67 -0.19 3.70
CA GLN A 80 -14.17 0.05 2.35
C GLN A 80 -13.41 1.19 1.66
N GLU A 81 -13.17 2.29 2.38
CA GLU A 81 -12.47 3.45 1.82
C GLU A 81 -11.00 3.14 1.55
N TYR A 82 -10.36 2.40 2.47
CA TYR A 82 -8.98 1.97 2.31
C TYR A 82 -8.82 0.98 1.14
N ALA A 83 -9.69 -0.03 1.05
CA ALA A 83 -9.70 -0.99 -0.06
C ALA A 83 -9.96 -0.31 -1.41
N ASN A 84 -10.91 0.63 -1.46
CA ASN A 84 -11.20 1.39 -2.68
C ASN A 84 -9.98 2.22 -3.13
N ARG A 85 -9.30 2.88 -2.19
CA ARG A 85 -8.08 3.64 -2.48
C ARG A 85 -6.96 2.77 -3.04
N MET A 86 -6.74 1.59 -2.47
CA MET A 86 -5.75 0.64 -2.98
C MET A 86 -6.07 0.21 -4.40
N ARG A 87 -7.34 -0.12 -4.65
CA ARG A 87 -7.81 -0.44 -5.99
C ARG A 87 -7.57 0.69 -6.99
N GLU A 88 -7.91 1.92 -6.62
CA GLU A 88 -7.73 3.09 -7.47
C GLU A 88 -6.24 3.30 -7.83
N ILE A 89 -5.32 3.09 -6.87
CA ILE A 89 -3.87 3.18 -7.12
C ILE A 89 -3.40 2.10 -8.11
N ILE A 90 -3.84 0.86 -7.93
CA ILE A 90 -3.48 -0.24 -8.84
C ILE A 90 -4.07 -0.02 -10.24
N GLU A 91 -5.33 0.41 -10.34
CA GLU A 91 -5.97 0.73 -11.62
C GLU A 91 -5.30 1.93 -12.33
N HIS A 92 -4.64 2.82 -11.57
CA HIS A 92 -3.76 3.86 -12.11
C HIS A 92 -2.42 3.33 -12.64
N GLY A 93 -2.11 2.05 -12.40
CA GLY A 93 -0.87 1.40 -12.84
C GLY A 93 0.32 1.63 -11.91
N ALA A 94 0.07 2.08 -10.68
CA ALA A 94 1.12 2.30 -9.68
C ALA A 94 1.11 1.18 -8.62
N PRO A 95 2.28 0.83 -8.05
CA PRO A 95 2.32 -0.10 -6.94
C PRO A 95 1.73 0.53 -5.68
N LEU A 96 1.31 -0.31 -4.74
CA LEU A 96 0.95 0.10 -3.39
C LEU A 96 2.21 0.32 -2.54
N TRP A 97 2.13 1.18 -1.51
CA TRP A 97 3.25 1.36 -0.59
C TRP A 97 3.54 0.07 0.19
N GLU A 98 2.54 -0.78 0.40
CA GLU A 98 2.68 -2.11 1.01
C GLU A 98 3.65 -2.98 0.21
N GLN A 99 3.67 -2.85 -1.12
CA GLN A 99 4.63 -3.56 -1.98
C GLN A 99 6.05 -3.08 -1.72
N ILE A 100 6.25 -1.77 -1.55
CA ILE A 100 7.56 -1.15 -1.29
C ILE A 100 8.14 -1.61 0.04
N VAL A 101 7.33 -1.58 1.10
CA VAL A 101 7.76 -2.05 2.43
C VAL A 101 8.11 -3.54 2.40
N ALA A 102 7.41 -4.32 1.58
CA ALA A 102 7.64 -5.75 1.42
C ALA A 102 8.83 -6.11 0.51
N GLU A 103 9.55 -5.14 -0.08
CA GLU A 103 10.71 -5.42 -0.95
C GLU A 103 11.87 -6.09 -0.18
N LEU A 104 12.48 -7.07 -0.84
CA LEU A 104 13.67 -7.80 -0.36
C LEU A 104 14.95 -7.08 -0.77
N ASP A 105 16.05 -7.41 -0.09
CA ASP A 105 17.38 -6.89 -0.39
C ASP A 105 17.49 -5.35 -0.32
N LYS A 106 16.66 -4.74 0.53
CA LYS A 106 16.66 -3.30 0.82
C LYS A 106 17.24 -2.99 2.19
N PRO A 107 17.68 -1.75 2.42
CA PRO A 107 18.19 -1.33 3.73
C PRO A 107 17.22 -1.58 4.89
N TRP A 108 15.90 -1.44 4.66
CA TRP A 108 14.85 -1.69 5.67
C TRP A 108 14.42 -3.14 5.81
N THR A 109 14.84 -4.04 4.90
CA THR A 109 14.45 -5.45 4.91
C THR A 109 14.65 -6.14 6.27
N PRO A 110 15.77 -5.93 7.01
CA PRO A 110 15.98 -6.56 8.32
C PRO A 110 15.00 -6.10 9.42
N TYR A 111 14.37 -4.94 9.23
CA TYR A 111 13.45 -4.32 10.20
C TYR A 111 11.98 -4.63 9.91
N VAL A 112 11.70 -5.40 8.85
CA VAL A 112 10.38 -5.93 8.51
C VAL A 112 10.42 -7.44 8.65
N THR A 113 9.73 -7.97 9.67
CA THR A 113 9.74 -9.41 9.97
C THR A 113 9.15 -10.22 8.82
N ALA A 114 9.51 -11.51 8.74
CA ALA A 114 8.95 -12.41 7.73
C ALA A 114 7.42 -12.48 7.82
N GLU A 115 6.84 -12.41 9.02
CA GLU A 115 5.40 -12.43 9.21
C GLU A 115 4.75 -11.11 8.76
N GLN A 116 5.32 -9.97 9.12
CA GLN A 116 4.85 -8.67 8.62
C GLN A 116 4.86 -8.64 7.08
N ARG A 117 5.92 -9.15 6.46
CA ARG A 117 6.04 -9.24 5.00
C ARG A 117 4.98 -10.15 4.38
N ARG A 118 4.68 -11.30 4.99
CA ARG A 118 3.58 -12.18 4.55
C ARG A 118 2.24 -11.45 4.59
N VAL A 119 1.97 -10.70 5.66
CA VAL A 119 0.72 -9.92 5.77
C VAL A 119 0.67 -8.81 4.71
N LEU A 120 1.76 -8.09 4.46
CA LEU A 120 1.83 -7.08 3.40
C LEU A 120 1.54 -7.70 2.02
N HIS A 121 2.15 -8.84 1.69
CA HIS A 121 1.83 -9.55 0.45
C HIS A 121 0.37 -10.03 0.38
N ARG A 122 -0.19 -10.50 1.50
CA ARG A 122 -1.59 -10.88 1.58
C ARG A 122 -2.52 -9.69 1.31
N VAL A 123 -2.21 -8.51 1.84
CA VAL A 123 -2.98 -7.29 1.58
C VAL A 123 -3.04 -6.99 0.09
N VAL A 124 -1.89 -7.01 -0.59
CA VAL A 124 -1.82 -6.76 -2.04
C VAL A 124 -2.61 -7.82 -2.80
N SER A 125 -2.43 -9.10 -2.46
CA SER A 125 -3.17 -10.22 -3.07
C SER A 125 -4.69 -10.10 -2.88
N ASP A 126 -5.15 -9.65 -1.71
CA ASP A 126 -6.58 -9.45 -1.46
C ASP A 126 -7.13 -8.32 -2.35
N VAL A 127 -6.34 -7.25 -2.60
CA VAL A 127 -6.74 -6.13 -3.48
C VAL A 127 -6.82 -6.60 -4.93
N ASP A 128 -5.82 -7.34 -5.42
CA ASP A 128 -5.81 -7.90 -6.77
C ASP A 128 -7.03 -8.80 -6.99
N ALA A 129 -7.34 -9.68 -6.03
CA ALA A 129 -8.51 -10.55 -6.11
C ALA A 129 -9.84 -9.78 -6.18
N GLU A 130 -9.94 -8.64 -5.51
CA GLU A 130 -11.10 -7.75 -5.57
C GLU A 130 -11.22 -7.03 -6.92
N ILE A 131 -10.10 -6.57 -7.49
CA ILE A 131 -10.05 -5.97 -8.82
C ILE A 131 -10.54 -6.98 -9.86
N GLU A 132 -9.97 -8.18 -9.85
CA GLU A 132 -10.38 -9.24 -10.77
C GLU A 132 -11.87 -9.61 -10.62
N ARG A 133 -12.37 -9.67 -9.37
CA ARG A 133 -13.80 -9.93 -9.11
C ARG A 133 -14.68 -8.84 -9.72
N GLY A 134 -14.28 -7.58 -9.59
CA GLY A 134 -14.96 -6.45 -10.20
C GLY A 134 -14.97 -6.53 -11.73
N GLN A 135 -13.83 -6.85 -12.35
CA GLN A 135 -13.71 -7.01 -13.80
C GLN A 135 -14.61 -8.13 -14.32
N ARG A 136 -14.60 -9.32 -13.68
CA ARG A 136 -15.46 -10.46 -14.03
C ARG A 136 -16.95 -10.11 -13.93
N LEU A 137 -17.35 -9.32 -12.94
CA LEU A 137 -18.74 -8.90 -12.79
C LEU A 137 -19.18 -7.96 -13.92
N VAL A 138 -18.32 -7.00 -14.29
CA VAL A 138 -18.58 -6.06 -15.40
C VAL A 138 -18.72 -6.81 -16.73
N GLU A 139 -17.85 -7.78 -16.99
CA GLU A 139 -17.91 -8.62 -18.18
C GLU A 139 -19.23 -9.40 -18.26
N LYS A 140 -19.61 -10.08 -17.17
CA LYS A 140 -20.88 -10.82 -17.08
C LYS A 140 -22.10 -9.92 -17.33
N VAL A 141 -22.12 -8.70 -16.78
CA VAL A 141 -23.23 -7.75 -17.00
C VAL A 141 -23.28 -7.30 -18.46
N ARG A 142 -22.12 -7.07 -19.10
CA ARG A 142 -22.04 -6.70 -20.52
C ARG A 142 -22.52 -7.82 -21.44
N GLU A 143 -22.18 -9.07 -21.14
CA GLU A 143 -22.68 -10.25 -21.88
C GLU A 143 -24.21 -10.34 -21.78
N GLN A 144 -24.75 -10.26 -20.56
CA GLN A 144 -26.21 -10.29 -20.34
C GLN A 144 -26.97 -9.15 -21.01
N ALA A 145 -26.32 -8.01 -21.24
CA ALA A 145 -26.90 -6.87 -21.95
C ALA A 145 -26.83 -7.01 -23.48
N ARG A 146 -25.93 -7.86 -24.02
CA ARG A 146 -25.81 -8.14 -25.47
C ARG A 146 -26.78 -9.21 -25.94
N ASP A 147 -27.17 -10.12 -25.05
CA ASP A 147 -28.13 -11.21 -25.33
C ASP A 147 -29.61 -10.77 -25.15
N ARG A 148 -29.86 -9.47 -24.94
CA ARG A 148 -31.19 -8.84 -24.87
C ARG A 148 -31.42 -7.95 -26.08
#